data_AF-A0A9E1IK02-F1
#
_entry.id   AF-A0A9E1IK02-F1
#
_cell.length_a   1.000
_cell.length_b   1.000
_cell.length_c   1.000
_cell.angle_alpha   90.00
_cell.angle_beta   90.00
_cell.angle_gamma   90.00
#
_symmetry.space_group_name_H-M   'P 1'
#
loop_
_entity.id
_entity.type
_entity.pdbx_description
1 polymer ?
#
loop_
_entity_poly.entity_id
_entity_poly.type
_entity_poly.pdbx_seq_one_letter_code
_entity_poly.pdbx_strand_id
1 'polypeptide(L)'
;MRWLCHLGLALLLFFAPPAIAQPTWGEAPAETLLAHEPRSPPSHFETVKSPFLRVHGAPRDDATLLALAQHGSASMVRLANELRVPIGRTVDVYLAESDEQFARMQPGKAPMWADGTAYAALGAVYLRTPRIRGGQPTPLEVVLDHELIHILLGRAFLPQRVPSWLQEGFAQVYSGEFSPETTRRLAEGMLGGGLIRLDALTRGFPDNPLRARMAYAQSADLISWMRAEHGEEAMQELVEEMARGVEVRVAIRRATGTGLDELDEEWRARLTKGVPLSLWALFDENVLFGLCGLALIVGGLMRRRQFRRRLVEMEEEEQLLDSLVSGVMGGRNGGSEER
;
A
#
# COMPACT_ATOMS: atom_id res chain seq x y z
N MET A 1 -18.50 27.27 -30.57
CA MET A 1 -17.07 26.90 -30.70
C MET A 1 -16.25 27.83 -29.82
N ARG A 2 -15.29 27.27 -29.06
CA ARG A 2 -14.27 27.95 -28.21
C ARG A 2 -14.57 28.24 -26.72
N TRP A 3 -15.26 27.38 -25.95
CA TRP A 3 -15.22 27.49 -24.47
C TRP A 3 -15.29 26.15 -23.70
N LEU A 4 -14.88 25.02 -24.30
CA LEU A 4 -14.92 23.71 -23.62
C LEU A 4 -13.58 22.94 -23.61
N CYS A 5 -12.46 23.54 -24.04
CA CYS A 5 -11.17 22.84 -24.13
C CYS A 5 -10.14 23.17 -23.03
N HIS A 6 -10.49 23.90 -21.97
CA HIS A 6 -9.52 24.29 -20.94
C HIS A 6 -9.79 23.79 -19.51
N LEU A 7 -10.83 22.97 -19.28
CA LEU A 7 -11.02 22.31 -17.98
C LEU A 7 -10.47 20.86 -17.92
N GLY A 8 -10.00 20.30 -19.04
CA GLY A 8 -9.49 18.93 -19.10
C GLY A 8 -7.98 18.76 -18.87
N LEU A 9 -7.22 19.84 -18.68
CA LEU A 9 -5.74 19.79 -18.64
C LEU A 9 -5.12 20.42 -17.38
N ALA A 10 -5.92 20.98 -16.47
CA ALA A 10 -5.43 21.64 -15.24
C ALA A 10 -5.56 20.77 -13.97
N LEU A 11 -6.17 19.59 -14.05
CA LEU A 11 -6.30 18.64 -12.93
C LEU A 11 -5.34 17.45 -13.02
N LEU A 12 -4.48 17.41 -14.05
CA LEU A 12 -3.50 16.35 -14.28
C LEU A 12 -2.05 16.73 -13.94
N LEU A 13 -1.84 17.91 -13.32
CA LEU A 13 -0.49 18.41 -12.96
C LEU A 13 -0.26 18.59 -11.45
N PHE A 14 -1.21 18.23 -10.59
CA PHE A 14 -1.07 18.39 -9.13
C PHE A 14 -0.95 17.09 -8.32
N PHE A 15 -1.04 15.93 -8.98
CA PHE A 15 -0.71 14.64 -8.37
C PHE A 15 0.12 13.84 -9.37
N ALA A 16 1.39 14.24 -9.54
CA ALA A 16 2.40 13.31 -10.04
C ALA A 16 2.97 12.58 -8.80
N PRO A 17 2.48 11.38 -8.43
CA PRO A 17 3.20 10.57 -7.47
C PRO A 17 4.55 10.19 -8.11
N PRO A 18 5.66 10.19 -7.35
CA PRO A 18 6.92 9.74 -7.89
C PRO A 18 6.77 8.30 -8.39
N ALA A 19 7.26 8.06 -9.61
CA ALA A 19 7.43 6.73 -10.14
C ALA A 19 8.33 5.93 -9.18
N ILE A 20 7.78 4.87 -8.56
CA ILE A 20 8.51 4.02 -7.62
C ILE A 20 8.48 2.59 -8.14
N ALA A 21 9.42 2.25 -9.03
CA ALA A 21 9.66 0.86 -9.39
C ALA A 21 10.33 0.13 -8.21
N GLN A 22 9.79 -1.05 -7.90
CA GLN A 22 10.35 -2.18 -7.14
C GLN A 22 10.96 -1.97 -5.75
N PRO A 23 10.57 -2.78 -4.74
CA PRO A 23 11.46 -3.11 -3.64
C PRO A 23 12.43 -4.20 -4.13
N THR A 24 13.63 -3.79 -4.52
CA THR A 24 14.77 -4.67 -4.28
C THR A 24 15.04 -4.57 -2.79
N TRP A 25 15.01 -5.70 -2.09
CA TRP A 25 15.81 -5.92 -0.90
C TRP A 25 17.23 -5.40 -1.18
N GLY A 26 18.09 -5.32 -0.17
CA GLY A 26 19.51 -5.44 -0.48
C GLY A 26 19.76 -6.79 -1.16
N GLU A 27 19.45 -6.94 -2.45
CA GLU A 27 19.73 -8.10 -3.30
C GLU A 27 21.21 -8.07 -3.66
N ALA A 28 22.06 -7.90 -2.67
CA ALA A 28 23.32 -8.59 -2.74
C ALA A 28 22.98 -10.05 -2.36
N PRO A 29 23.31 -11.05 -3.22
CA PRO A 29 23.17 -12.46 -2.88
C PRO A 29 23.68 -12.72 -1.46
N ALA A 30 23.08 -13.66 -0.72
CA ALA A 30 23.52 -13.99 0.64
C ALA A 30 25.04 -14.25 0.71
N GLU A 31 25.61 -14.89 -0.32
CA GLU A 31 27.06 -15.07 -0.50
C GLU A 31 27.82 -13.76 -0.70
N THR A 32 27.24 -12.80 -1.42
CA THR A 32 27.81 -11.46 -1.59
C THR A 32 27.73 -10.68 -0.28
N LEU A 33 26.64 -10.73 0.48
CA LEU A 33 26.51 -10.04 1.78
C LEU A 33 27.40 -10.65 2.87
N LEU A 34 27.58 -11.98 2.89
CA LEU A 34 28.50 -12.65 3.82
C LEU A 34 29.97 -12.25 3.60
N ALA A 35 30.32 -11.80 2.38
CA ALA A 35 31.65 -11.31 2.03
C ALA A 35 31.84 -9.80 2.27
N HIS A 36 30.78 -9.05 2.64
CA HIS A 36 30.88 -7.63 2.94
C HIS A 36 31.05 -7.45 4.45
N GLU A 37 32.16 -6.85 4.87
CA GLU A 37 32.24 -6.33 6.23
C GLU A 37 31.31 -5.12 6.37
N PRO A 38 30.75 -4.86 7.57
CA PRO A 38 30.07 -3.60 7.85
C PRO A 38 30.98 -2.45 7.45
N ARG A 39 30.52 -1.57 6.57
CA ARG A 39 31.35 -0.44 6.11
C ARG A 39 31.80 0.36 7.33
N SER A 40 33.09 0.68 7.37
CA SER A 40 33.60 1.56 8.42
C SER A 40 32.80 2.87 8.40
N PRO A 41 32.36 3.36 9.56
CA PRO A 41 31.64 4.62 9.62
C PRO A 41 32.52 5.75 9.04
N PRO A 42 31.93 6.79 8.43
CA PRO A 42 32.66 7.99 8.04
C PRO A 42 33.56 8.51 9.16
N SER A 43 34.74 9.02 8.82
CA SER A 43 35.77 9.38 9.81
C SER A 43 35.34 10.44 10.82
N HIS A 44 34.36 11.27 10.47
CA HIS A 44 33.82 12.31 11.34
C HIS A 44 32.64 11.84 12.21
N PHE A 45 32.22 10.57 12.12
CA PHE A 45 31.15 10.04 12.94
C PHE A 45 31.65 9.69 14.35
N GLU A 46 30.81 9.97 15.34
CA GLU A 46 30.94 9.48 16.70
C GLU A 46 30.15 8.19 16.87
N THR A 47 30.50 7.40 17.90
CA THR A 47 29.85 6.12 18.18
C THR A 47 29.36 6.07 19.62
N VAL A 48 28.05 5.91 19.79
CA VAL A 48 27.43 5.60 21.08
C VAL A 48 27.23 4.09 21.17
N LYS A 49 27.77 3.47 22.22
CA LYS A 49 27.65 2.02 22.45
C LYS A 49 26.57 1.74 23.47
N SER A 50 25.76 0.72 23.22
CA SER A 50 24.82 0.12 24.17
C SER A 50 24.95 -1.41 24.11
N PRO A 51 24.30 -2.18 25.02
CA PRO A 51 24.50 -3.63 25.09
C PRO A 51 24.33 -4.38 23.76
N PHE A 52 23.35 -3.99 22.94
CA PHE A 52 23.04 -4.67 21.68
C PHE A 52 23.32 -3.84 20.43
N LEU A 53 23.57 -2.53 20.56
CA LEU A 53 23.75 -1.62 19.42
C LEU A 53 25.05 -0.82 19.52
N ARG A 54 25.61 -0.47 18.36
CA ARG A 54 26.55 0.63 18.17
C ARG A 54 25.89 1.63 17.23
N VAL A 55 25.63 2.84 17.70
CA VAL A 55 24.97 3.88 16.91
C VAL A 55 26.02 4.90 16.46
N HIS A 56 26.15 5.06 15.15
CA HIS A 56 27.12 5.91 14.49
C HIS A 56 26.44 7.11 13.83
N GLY A 57 26.94 8.31 14.04
CA GLY A 57 26.43 9.51 13.38
C GLY A 57 27.27 10.73 13.66
N ALA A 58 26.87 11.89 13.14
CA ALA A 58 27.63 13.12 13.34
C ALA A 58 27.56 13.63 14.79
N PRO A 59 28.60 14.32 15.28
CA PRO A 59 28.65 14.87 16.64
C PRO A 59 27.46 15.78 16.98
N ARG A 60 26.93 16.49 15.98
CA ARG A 60 25.75 17.37 16.13
C ARG A 60 24.43 16.64 16.44
N ASP A 61 24.41 15.32 16.30
CA ASP A 61 23.24 14.47 16.52
C ASP A 61 23.38 13.64 17.82
N ASP A 62 24.32 13.98 18.70
CA ASP A 62 24.65 13.27 19.95
C ASP A 62 23.44 12.82 20.79
N ALA A 63 22.47 13.72 21.01
CA ALA A 63 21.25 13.44 21.75
C ALA A 63 20.39 12.38 21.04
N THR A 64 20.30 12.44 19.70
CA THR A 64 19.61 11.42 18.89
C THR A 64 20.35 10.09 18.93
N LEU A 65 21.69 10.09 18.83
CA LEU A 65 22.48 8.85 18.92
C LEU A 65 22.28 8.16 20.27
N LEU A 66 22.29 8.92 21.36
CA LEU A 66 22.04 8.40 22.71
C LEU A 66 20.63 7.84 22.85
N ALA A 67 19.61 8.57 22.38
CA ALA A 67 18.22 8.12 22.42
C ALA A 67 18.02 6.81 21.66
N LEU A 68 18.54 6.71 20.42
CA LEU A 68 18.45 5.48 19.62
C LEU A 68 19.23 4.32 20.25
N ALA A 69 20.40 4.58 20.83
CA ALA A 69 21.20 3.54 21.48
C ALA A 69 20.49 2.93 22.69
N GLN A 70 19.83 3.78 23.50
CA GLN A 70 19.04 3.34 24.66
C GLN A 70 17.75 2.64 24.24
N HIS A 71 16.96 3.27 23.37
CA HIS A 71 15.71 2.72 22.84
C HIS A 71 15.95 1.38 22.15
N GLY A 72 16.88 1.34 21.19
CA GLY A 72 17.16 0.13 20.42
C GLY A 72 17.68 -1.03 21.26
N SER A 73 18.49 -0.79 22.31
CA SER A 73 18.88 -1.88 23.23
C SER A 73 17.70 -2.42 24.03
N ALA A 74 16.79 -1.56 24.49
CA ALA A 74 15.57 -2.02 25.16
C ALA A 74 14.64 -2.76 24.19
N SER A 75 14.48 -2.24 22.97
CA SER A 75 13.68 -2.86 21.91
C SER A 75 14.23 -4.21 21.47
N MET A 76 15.56 -4.40 21.36
CA MET A 76 16.13 -5.70 21.03
C MET A 76 15.71 -6.79 22.02
N VAL A 77 15.66 -6.48 23.33
CA VAL A 77 15.18 -7.44 24.34
C VAL A 77 13.69 -7.70 24.19
N ARG A 78 12.88 -6.64 24.06
CA ARG A 78 11.42 -6.74 23.93
C ARG A 78 11.03 -7.54 22.68
N LEU A 79 11.52 -7.13 21.52
CA LEU A 79 11.19 -7.71 20.21
C LEU A 79 11.69 -9.15 20.09
N ALA A 80 12.89 -9.46 20.60
CA ALA A 80 13.40 -10.84 20.60
C ALA A 80 12.53 -11.78 21.44
N ASN A 81 12.04 -11.30 22.59
CA ASN A 81 11.12 -12.07 23.43
C ASN A 81 9.74 -12.24 22.78
N GLU A 82 9.18 -11.16 22.21
CA GLU A 82 7.89 -11.18 21.52
C GLU A 82 7.91 -12.12 20.31
N LEU A 83 9.01 -12.14 19.53
CA LEU A 83 9.18 -12.99 18.36
C LEU A 83 9.77 -14.38 18.68
N ARG A 84 10.18 -14.64 19.93
CA ARG A 84 10.90 -15.85 20.38
C ARG A 84 12.12 -16.22 19.54
N VAL A 85 12.91 -15.22 19.17
CA VAL A 85 14.15 -15.39 18.40
C VAL A 85 15.37 -14.93 19.21
N PRO A 86 16.56 -15.50 18.98
CA PRO A 86 17.77 -15.01 19.63
C PRO A 86 18.15 -13.63 19.11
N ILE A 87 18.60 -12.74 20.01
CA ILE A 87 19.14 -11.42 19.64
C ILE A 87 20.35 -11.54 18.70
N GLY A 88 21.27 -12.47 19.01
CA GLY A 88 22.51 -12.67 18.27
C GLY A 88 23.57 -11.59 18.56
N ARG A 89 24.35 -11.25 17.54
CA ARG A 89 25.47 -10.29 17.64
C ARG A 89 24.99 -8.83 17.69
N THR A 90 25.87 -7.93 18.13
CA THR A 90 25.65 -6.48 18.11
C THR A 90 25.22 -5.98 16.73
N VAL A 91 24.36 -4.97 16.70
CA VAL A 91 23.87 -4.30 15.49
C VAL A 91 24.53 -2.94 15.34
N ASP A 92 25.05 -2.65 14.15
CA ASP A 92 25.57 -1.33 13.80
C ASP A 92 24.45 -0.49 13.18
N VAL A 93 24.16 0.66 13.77
CA VAL A 93 23.14 1.60 13.28
C VAL A 93 23.83 2.86 12.79
N TYR A 94 23.65 3.22 11.53
CA TYR A 94 24.28 4.38 10.91
C TYR A 94 23.24 5.46 10.62
N LEU A 95 23.45 6.66 11.13
CA LEU A 95 22.55 7.80 10.93
C LEU A 95 23.09 8.72 9.84
N ALA A 96 22.42 8.72 8.69
CA ALA A 96 22.80 9.49 7.51
C ALA A 96 22.38 10.96 7.62
N GLU A 97 23.30 11.85 7.28
CA GLU A 97 23.16 13.31 7.34
C GLU A 97 22.57 13.93 6.08
N SER A 98 22.51 13.17 4.98
CA SER A 98 21.90 13.57 3.70
C SER A 98 21.39 12.36 2.94
N ASP A 99 20.43 12.55 2.03
CA ASP A 99 19.95 11.49 1.13
C ASP A 99 21.07 10.88 0.30
N GLU A 100 22.02 11.71 -0.12
CA GLU A 100 23.18 11.27 -0.89
C GLU A 100 24.12 10.39 -0.05
N GLN A 101 24.39 10.78 1.20
CA GLN A 101 25.15 9.93 2.12
C GLN A 101 24.39 8.64 2.43
N PHE A 102 23.07 8.71 2.67
CA PHE A 102 22.23 7.53 2.88
C PHE A 102 22.39 6.57 1.72
N ALA A 103 22.16 7.01 0.48
CA ALA A 103 22.31 6.18 -0.72
C ALA A 103 23.72 5.61 -0.89
N ARG A 104 24.76 6.42 -0.63
CA ARG A 104 26.16 5.97 -0.76
C ARG A 104 26.56 4.92 0.26
N MET A 105 26.04 4.97 1.49
CA MET A 105 26.44 4.04 2.57
C MET A 105 25.88 2.63 2.37
N GLN A 106 24.85 2.48 1.55
CA GLN A 106 24.14 1.23 1.35
C GLN A 106 25.05 0.15 0.72
N PRO A 107 25.06 -1.08 1.28
CA PRO A 107 25.62 -2.25 0.62
C PRO A 107 24.93 -2.57 -0.72
N GLY A 108 23.63 -2.30 -0.84
CA GLY A 108 22.83 -2.49 -2.05
C GLY A 108 22.17 -1.19 -2.54
N LYS A 109 21.22 -1.30 -3.46
CA LYS A 109 20.42 -0.15 -3.89
C LYS A 109 19.24 0.06 -2.93
N ALA A 110 19.31 1.08 -2.08
CA ALA A 110 18.18 1.40 -1.21
C ALA A 110 16.99 1.98 -1.99
N PRO A 111 15.75 1.64 -1.60
CA PRO A 111 14.58 2.31 -2.14
C PRO A 111 14.60 3.80 -1.80
N MET A 112 14.25 4.66 -2.75
CA MET A 112 14.27 6.12 -2.54
C MET A 112 13.32 6.58 -1.44
N TRP A 113 12.27 5.80 -1.16
CA TRP A 113 11.22 6.12 -0.18
C TRP A 113 11.47 5.52 1.21
N ALA A 114 12.45 4.63 1.37
CA ALA A 114 12.61 3.87 2.60
C ALA A 114 13.33 4.71 3.65
N ASP A 115 12.68 5.08 4.76
CA ASP A 115 13.27 5.91 5.83
C ASP A 115 14.43 5.23 6.57
N GLY A 116 14.46 3.89 6.53
CA GLY A 116 15.52 3.04 7.02
C GLY A 116 15.76 1.86 6.06
N THR A 117 16.86 1.14 6.29
CA THR A 117 17.14 -0.14 5.64
C THR A 117 17.95 -1.05 6.56
N ALA A 118 17.56 -2.31 6.65
CA ALA A 118 18.26 -3.35 7.41
C ALA A 118 18.95 -4.39 6.53
N TYR A 119 20.13 -4.84 6.97
CA TYR A 119 20.90 -5.91 6.36
C TYR A 119 21.26 -6.94 7.43
N ALA A 120 20.38 -7.92 7.66
CA ALA A 120 20.50 -8.92 8.73
C ALA A 120 21.83 -9.71 8.70
N ALA A 121 22.27 -10.10 7.50
CA ALA A 121 23.53 -10.81 7.26
C ALA A 121 24.78 -9.97 7.60
N LEU A 122 24.66 -8.64 7.65
CA LEU A 122 25.71 -7.72 8.11
C LEU A 122 25.54 -7.34 9.58
N GLY A 123 24.30 -7.40 10.09
CA GLY A 123 23.96 -6.78 11.36
C GLY A 123 24.00 -5.26 11.27
N ALA A 124 23.65 -4.69 10.12
CA ALA A 124 23.71 -3.25 9.89
C ALA A 124 22.33 -2.67 9.58
N VAL A 125 22.03 -1.52 10.18
CA VAL A 125 20.85 -0.70 9.91
C VAL A 125 21.33 0.69 9.49
N TYR A 126 20.74 1.23 8.44
CA TYR A 126 20.98 2.61 8.00
C TYR A 126 19.70 3.39 8.14
N LEU A 127 19.76 4.55 8.80
CA LEU A 127 18.62 5.43 9.04
C LEU A 127 18.92 6.82 8.49
N ARG A 128 17.88 7.56 8.10
CA ARG A 128 17.98 9.00 7.85
C ARG A 128 17.83 9.80 9.16
N THR A 129 18.61 10.88 9.30
CA THR A 129 18.39 11.85 10.39
C THR A 129 16.98 12.45 10.35
N PRO A 130 16.38 12.84 11.49
CA PRO A 130 15.06 13.47 11.51
C PRO A 130 14.93 14.69 10.57
N ARG A 131 16.02 15.45 10.39
CA ARG A 131 16.06 16.65 9.53
C ARG A 131 15.85 16.36 8.04
N ILE A 132 16.28 15.19 7.56
CA ILE A 132 16.24 14.85 6.13
C ILE A 132 15.08 13.90 5.78
N ARG A 133 14.26 13.52 6.77
CA ARG A 133 13.06 12.69 6.59
C ARG A 133 11.85 13.46 6.04
N GLY A 134 12.03 14.68 5.53
CA GLY A 134 10.97 15.39 4.80
C GLY A 134 9.64 15.60 5.56
N GLY A 135 9.65 15.64 6.89
CA GLY A 135 8.45 15.83 7.71
C GLY A 135 7.59 14.58 7.90
N GLN A 136 8.14 13.37 7.74
CA GLN A 136 7.42 12.14 8.08
C GLN A 136 6.95 12.14 9.55
N PRO A 137 5.69 11.81 9.85
CA PRO A 137 5.14 11.85 11.20
C PRO A 137 5.65 10.70 12.09
N THR A 138 6.15 9.62 11.50
CA THR A 138 6.59 8.42 12.24
C THR A 138 7.86 8.72 13.04
N PRO A 139 7.88 8.51 14.36
CA PRO A 139 9.08 8.67 15.19
C PRO A 139 10.24 7.81 14.70
N LEU A 140 11.48 8.28 14.87
CA LEU A 140 12.66 7.56 14.38
C LEU A 140 12.87 6.24 15.14
N GLU A 141 12.45 6.19 16.39
CA GLU A 141 12.44 5.02 17.26
C GLU A 141 11.53 3.90 16.70
N VAL A 142 10.39 4.27 16.12
CA VAL A 142 9.47 3.31 15.47
C VAL A 142 10.10 2.76 14.18
N VAL A 143 10.74 3.63 13.39
CA VAL A 143 11.51 3.18 12.21
C VAL A 143 12.65 2.27 12.63
N LEU A 144 13.38 2.59 13.71
CA LEU A 144 14.43 1.71 14.22
C LEU A 144 13.87 0.35 14.63
N ASP A 145 12.74 0.31 15.36
CA ASP A 145 12.11 -0.96 15.76
C ASP A 145 11.71 -1.80 14.54
N HIS A 146 11.16 -1.18 13.49
CA HIS A 146 10.88 -1.84 12.20
C HIS A 146 12.15 -2.49 11.63
N GLU A 147 13.25 -1.74 11.51
CA GLU A 147 14.50 -2.25 10.96
C GLU A 147 15.15 -3.33 11.85
N LEU A 148 15.01 -3.23 13.18
CA LEU A 148 15.52 -4.24 14.11
C LEU A 148 14.75 -5.57 14.00
N ILE A 149 13.44 -5.52 13.70
CA ILE A 149 12.66 -6.74 13.41
C ILE A 149 13.22 -7.44 12.17
N HIS A 150 13.56 -6.71 11.12
CA HIS A 150 14.23 -7.28 9.94
C HIS A 150 15.58 -7.92 10.28
N ILE A 151 16.36 -7.32 11.18
CA ILE A 151 17.61 -7.92 11.67
C ILE A 151 17.34 -9.24 12.42
N LEU A 152 16.39 -9.24 13.36
CA LEU A 152 16.07 -10.40 14.20
C LEU A 152 15.52 -11.56 13.36
N LEU A 153 14.50 -11.29 12.55
CA LEU A 153 13.89 -12.29 11.66
C LEU A 153 14.89 -12.77 10.61
N GLY A 154 15.60 -11.85 9.96
CA GLY A 154 16.60 -12.21 8.95
C GLY A 154 17.72 -13.09 9.51
N ARG A 155 18.14 -12.91 10.76
CA ARG A 155 19.10 -13.81 11.41
C ARG A 155 18.49 -15.17 11.73
N ALA A 156 17.26 -15.19 12.23
CA ALA A 156 16.57 -16.41 12.62
C ALA A 156 16.25 -17.31 11.41
N PHE A 157 15.99 -16.70 10.25
CA PHE A 157 15.55 -17.41 9.05
C PHE A 157 16.68 -17.78 8.08
N LEU A 158 17.93 -17.42 8.34
CA LEU A 158 19.03 -17.82 7.45
C LEU A 158 19.33 -19.32 7.58
N PRO A 159 19.61 -20.02 6.46
CA PRO A 159 19.79 -19.51 5.09
C PRO A 159 18.51 -19.47 4.23
N GLN A 160 17.34 -19.71 4.81
CA GLN A 160 16.09 -19.81 4.07
C GLN A 160 15.61 -18.45 3.54
N ARG A 161 15.01 -18.47 2.35
CA ARG A 161 14.29 -17.30 1.84
C ARG A 161 12.90 -17.28 2.45
N VAL A 162 12.56 -16.16 3.07
CA VAL A 162 11.24 -15.93 3.65
C VAL A 162 10.46 -14.95 2.81
N PRO A 163 9.16 -15.17 2.59
CA PRO A 163 8.33 -14.26 1.81
C PRO A 163 8.37 -12.84 2.36
N SER A 164 8.49 -11.87 1.45
CA SER A 164 8.52 -10.44 1.78
C SER A 164 7.32 -10.00 2.61
N TRP A 165 6.12 -10.49 2.27
CA TRP A 165 4.91 -10.11 3.01
C TRP A 165 4.97 -10.49 4.48
N LEU A 166 5.62 -11.62 4.82
CA LEU A 166 5.71 -12.09 6.18
C LEU A 166 6.61 -11.14 6.98
N GLN A 167 7.84 -10.90 6.49
CA GLN A 167 8.79 -10.01 7.17
C GLN A 167 8.25 -8.60 7.33
N GLU A 168 7.67 -8.03 6.27
CA GLU A 168 7.10 -6.68 6.28
C GLU A 168 5.85 -6.56 7.15
N GLY A 169 5.03 -7.60 7.20
CA GLY A 169 3.86 -7.63 8.06
C GLY A 169 4.25 -7.67 9.53
N PHE A 170 5.19 -8.54 9.92
CA PHE A 170 5.73 -8.58 11.28
C PHE A 170 6.42 -7.25 11.65
N ALA A 171 7.25 -6.70 10.76
CA ALA A 171 7.95 -5.43 11.00
C ALA A 171 6.98 -4.28 11.27
N GLN A 172 5.93 -4.13 10.47
CA GLN A 172 4.93 -3.07 10.67
C GLN A 172 4.06 -3.27 11.91
N VAL A 173 3.68 -4.52 12.23
CA VAL A 173 2.80 -4.82 13.38
C VAL A 173 3.55 -4.71 14.71
N TYR A 174 4.75 -5.27 14.82
CA TYR A 174 5.49 -5.33 16.08
C TYR A 174 6.32 -4.07 16.36
N SER A 175 6.62 -3.24 15.35
CA SER A 175 7.20 -1.90 15.57
C SER A 175 6.17 -0.87 16.05
N GLY A 176 4.87 -1.15 15.89
CA GLY A 176 3.80 -0.19 16.14
C GLY A 176 3.60 0.85 15.03
N GLU A 177 4.21 0.66 13.85
CA GLU A 177 3.97 1.49 12.67
C GLU A 177 2.55 1.30 12.10
N PHE A 178 2.00 0.09 12.24
CA PHE A 178 0.67 -0.24 11.75
C PHE A 178 -0.45 0.41 12.56
N SER A 179 -1.31 1.17 11.88
CA SER A 179 -2.65 1.52 12.37
C SER A 179 -3.70 0.65 11.65
N PRO A 180 -4.46 -0.19 12.38
CA PRO A 180 -5.50 -1.04 11.79
C PRO A 180 -6.51 -0.27 10.93
N GLU A 181 -6.79 0.97 11.31
CA GLU A 181 -7.79 1.81 10.65
C GLU A 181 -7.28 2.37 9.32
N THR A 182 -6.02 2.81 9.27
CA THR A 182 -5.40 3.33 8.03
C THR A 182 -5.24 2.22 6.99
N THR A 183 -4.80 1.04 7.41
CA THR A 183 -4.51 -0.05 6.49
C THR A 183 -5.78 -0.71 5.94
N ARG A 184 -6.82 -0.82 6.77
CA ARG A 184 -8.15 -1.23 6.31
C ARG A 184 -8.70 -0.27 5.25
N ARG A 185 -8.60 1.05 5.48
CA ARG A 185 -9.04 2.06 4.49
C ARG A 185 -8.18 2.05 3.23
N LEU A 186 -6.89 1.71 3.31
CA LEU A 186 -6.06 1.51 2.12
C LEU A 186 -6.48 0.26 1.35
N ALA A 187 -6.75 -0.86 2.03
CA ALA A 187 -7.26 -2.08 1.41
C ALA A 187 -8.66 -1.87 0.78
N GLU A 188 -9.55 -1.16 1.46
CA GLU A 188 -10.88 -0.77 0.97
C GLU A 188 -10.82 0.35 -0.08
N GLY A 189 -9.83 1.24 -0.04
CA GLY A 189 -9.66 2.33 -1.01
C GLY A 189 -9.11 1.85 -2.36
N MET A 190 -8.45 0.69 -2.37
CA MET A 190 -7.84 0.08 -3.56
C MET A 190 -8.75 -0.94 -4.26
N LEU A 191 -10.05 -0.95 -3.93
CA LEU A 191 -11.09 -1.80 -4.54
C LEU A 191 -11.15 -1.73 -6.08
N GLY A 192 -10.59 -0.68 -6.71
CA GLY A 192 -10.45 -0.61 -8.17
C GLY A 192 -9.37 -1.52 -8.78
N GLY A 193 -8.46 -2.11 -7.99
CA GLY A 193 -7.32 -2.90 -8.48
C GLY A 193 -7.26 -4.36 -8.05
N GLY A 194 -8.19 -4.81 -7.19
CA GLY A 194 -8.25 -6.17 -6.65
C GLY A 194 -7.13 -6.50 -5.64
N LEU A 195 -7.51 -7.04 -4.48
CA LEU A 195 -6.55 -7.55 -3.48
C LEU A 195 -5.58 -8.55 -4.13
N ILE A 196 -4.29 -8.44 -3.81
CA ILE A 196 -3.26 -9.40 -4.23
C ILE A 196 -3.48 -10.71 -3.48
N ARG A 197 -3.56 -11.83 -4.19
CA ARG A 197 -3.65 -13.15 -3.56
C ARG A 197 -2.41 -13.43 -2.73
N LEU A 198 -2.59 -14.03 -1.55
CA LEU A 198 -1.48 -14.38 -0.66
C LEU A 198 -0.44 -15.30 -1.31
N ASP A 199 -0.86 -16.21 -2.18
CA ASP A 199 0.04 -17.04 -2.98
C ASP A 199 0.94 -16.20 -3.92
N ALA A 200 0.42 -15.12 -4.50
CA ALA A 200 1.23 -14.20 -5.30
C ALA A 200 2.19 -13.39 -4.44
N LEU A 201 1.74 -12.87 -3.29
CA LEU A 201 2.61 -12.20 -2.32
C LEU A 201 3.73 -13.11 -1.81
N THR A 202 3.44 -14.41 -1.67
CA THR A 202 4.40 -15.43 -1.23
C THR A 202 5.52 -15.62 -2.25
N ARG A 203 5.23 -15.48 -3.55
CA ARG A 203 6.25 -15.51 -4.61
C ARG A 203 7.08 -14.22 -4.69
N GLY A 204 6.50 -13.08 -4.34
CA GLY A 204 7.19 -11.79 -4.35
C GLY A 204 6.25 -10.59 -4.46
N PHE A 205 6.81 -9.41 -4.23
CA PHE A 205 6.07 -8.15 -4.37
C PHE A 205 6.00 -7.73 -5.85
N PRO A 206 4.93 -7.04 -6.27
CA PRO A 206 4.74 -6.68 -7.66
C PRO A 206 5.61 -5.50 -8.11
N ASP A 207 6.11 -5.60 -9.36
CA ASP A 207 6.38 -4.54 -10.37
C ASP A 207 6.08 -3.11 -9.93
N ASN A 208 4.77 -2.91 -9.91
CA ASN A 208 4.15 -1.63 -9.96
C ASN A 208 4.17 -0.94 -8.58
N PRO A 209 4.60 0.33 -8.50
CA PRO A 209 4.64 1.10 -7.26
C PRO A 209 3.39 1.06 -6.40
N LEU A 210 2.23 1.27 -7.03
CA LEU A 210 0.95 1.33 -6.34
C LEU A 210 0.60 -0.07 -5.81
N ARG A 211 0.82 -1.11 -6.62
CA ARG A 211 0.62 -2.49 -6.16
C ARG A 211 1.61 -2.91 -5.08
N ALA A 212 2.85 -2.41 -5.10
CA ALA A 212 3.83 -2.70 -4.05
C ALA A 212 3.38 -2.08 -2.72
N ARG A 213 2.91 -0.82 -2.72
CA ARG A 213 2.29 -0.20 -1.54
C ARG A 213 1.10 -0.99 -1.02
N MET A 214 0.27 -1.51 -1.93
CA MET A 214 -0.83 -2.41 -1.56
C MET A 214 -0.31 -3.70 -0.92
N ALA A 215 0.79 -4.27 -1.42
CA ALA A 215 1.42 -5.45 -0.83
C ALA A 215 1.88 -5.17 0.62
N TYR A 216 2.54 -4.04 0.88
CA TYR A 216 2.92 -3.65 2.26
C TYR A 216 1.71 -3.51 3.18
N ALA A 217 0.66 -2.82 2.73
CA ALA A 217 -0.58 -2.65 3.47
C ALA A 217 -1.26 -4.01 3.76
N GLN A 218 -1.42 -4.85 2.73
CA GLN A 218 -2.00 -6.19 2.90
C GLN A 218 -1.19 -7.06 3.85
N SER A 219 0.15 -6.95 3.82
CA SER A 219 1.05 -7.70 4.68
C SER A 219 0.81 -7.40 6.16
N ALA A 220 0.74 -6.12 6.52
CA ALA A 220 0.52 -5.71 7.89
C ALA A 220 -0.90 -6.02 8.39
N ASP A 221 -1.92 -5.80 7.56
CA ASP A 221 -3.30 -6.16 7.92
C ASP A 221 -3.49 -7.68 8.05
N LEU A 222 -2.86 -8.48 7.20
CA LEU A 222 -2.87 -9.94 7.31
C LEU A 222 -2.23 -10.41 8.61
N ILE A 223 -1.01 -9.98 8.94
CA ILE A 223 -0.35 -10.36 10.21
C ILE A 223 -1.14 -9.85 11.42
N SER A 224 -1.65 -8.62 11.38
CA SER A 224 -2.48 -8.09 12.45
C SER A 224 -3.76 -8.90 12.64
N TRP A 225 -4.41 -9.34 11.55
CA TRP A 225 -5.59 -10.19 11.64
C TRP A 225 -5.25 -11.59 12.12
N MET A 226 -4.20 -12.22 11.61
CA MET A 226 -3.74 -13.55 12.06
C MET A 226 -3.43 -13.55 13.55
N ARG A 227 -2.77 -12.51 14.06
CA ARG A 227 -2.50 -12.31 15.48
C ARG A 227 -3.79 -12.19 16.30
N ALA A 228 -4.78 -11.46 15.78
CA ALA A 228 -6.06 -11.27 16.46
C ALA A 228 -6.93 -12.55 16.46
N GLU A 229 -6.91 -13.33 15.38
CA GLU A 229 -7.73 -14.53 15.19
C GLU A 229 -7.11 -15.76 15.88
N HIS A 230 -5.80 -15.96 15.71
CA HIS A 230 -5.09 -17.16 16.17
C HIS A 230 -4.26 -16.95 17.44
N GLY A 231 -4.09 -15.70 17.90
CA GLY A 231 -3.35 -15.35 19.10
C GLY A 231 -1.85 -15.12 18.89
N GLU A 232 -1.18 -14.68 19.95
CA GLU A 232 0.26 -14.38 19.94
C GLU A 232 1.11 -15.65 19.82
N GLU A 233 0.68 -16.74 20.48
CA GLU A 233 1.37 -18.02 20.44
C GLU A 233 1.48 -18.59 19.01
N ALA A 234 0.43 -18.42 18.20
CA ALA A 234 0.46 -18.83 16.80
C ALA A 234 1.48 -18.02 15.99
N MET A 235 1.61 -16.71 16.24
CA MET A 235 2.59 -15.87 15.54
C MET A 235 4.02 -16.27 15.91
N GLN A 236 4.23 -16.59 17.19
CA GLN A 236 5.50 -17.09 17.70
C GLN A 236 5.84 -18.47 17.11
N GLU A 237 4.88 -19.40 17.07
CA GLU A 237 5.07 -20.71 16.43
C GLU A 237 5.40 -20.56 14.95
N LEU A 238 4.74 -19.65 14.23
CA LEU A 238 5.05 -19.36 12.84
C LEU A 238 6.51 -18.92 12.66
N VAL A 239 6.99 -17.98 13.48
CA VAL A 239 8.39 -17.53 13.45
C VAL A 239 9.35 -18.67 13.79
N GLU A 240 9.06 -19.46 14.83
CA GLU A 240 9.91 -20.59 15.24
C GLU A 240 9.99 -21.68 14.16
N GLU A 241 8.88 -22.04 13.52
CA GLU A 241 8.84 -23.02 12.43
C GLU A 241 9.63 -22.55 11.21
N MET A 242 9.47 -21.27 10.84
CA MET A 242 10.26 -20.66 9.76
C MET A 242 11.75 -20.63 10.11
N ALA A 243 12.12 -20.37 11.37
CA ALA A 243 13.50 -20.41 11.85
C ALA A 243 14.10 -21.84 11.85
N ARG A 244 13.26 -22.87 11.97
CA ARG A 244 13.66 -24.29 11.77
C ARG A 244 13.82 -24.66 10.29
N GLY A 245 13.57 -23.72 9.38
CA GLY A 245 13.66 -23.92 7.94
C GLY A 245 12.45 -24.61 7.31
N VAL A 246 11.32 -24.63 8.01
CA VAL A 246 10.06 -25.17 7.48
C VAL A 246 9.51 -24.22 6.41
N GLU A 247 8.96 -24.78 5.34
CA GLU A 247 8.38 -23.99 4.25
C GLU A 247 7.12 -23.24 4.73
N VAL A 248 6.90 -22.01 4.23
CA VAL A 248 5.90 -21.08 4.76
C VAL A 248 4.47 -21.63 4.75
N ARG A 249 4.05 -22.40 3.74
CA ARG A 249 2.70 -22.99 3.72
C ARG A 249 2.53 -24.04 4.81
N VAL A 250 3.60 -24.80 5.10
CA VAL A 250 3.60 -25.79 6.18
C VAL A 250 3.67 -25.10 7.54
N ALA A 251 4.51 -24.07 7.69
CA ALA A 251 4.66 -23.32 8.94
C ALA A 251 3.34 -22.63 9.33
N ILE A 252 2.65 -21.99 8.37
CA ILE A 252 1.32 -21.40 8.60
C ILE A 252 0.33 -22.46 9.06
N ARG A 253 0.26 -23.60 8.37
CA ARG A 253 -0.66 -24.68 8.77
C ARG A 253 -0.40 -25.19 10.18
N ARG A 254 0.86 -25.27 10.60
CA ARG A 254 1.21 -25.70 11.97
C ARG A 254 0.76 -24.66 12.99
N ALA A 255 1.09 -23.40 12.74
CA ALA A 255 0.78 -22.29 13.63
C ALA A 255 -0.72 -21.96 13.76
N THR A 256 -1.47 -21.99 12.66
CA THR A 256 -2.88 -21.54 12.63
C THR A 256 -3.89 -22.68 12.53
N GLY A 257 -3.44 -23.88 12.17
CA GLY A 257 -4.31 -25.00 11.81
C GLY A 257 -4.91 -24.92 10.40
N THR A 258 -4.79 -23.78 9.72
CA THR A 258 -5.42 -23.49 8.41
C THR A 258 -4.40 -23.49 7.26
N GLY A 259 -4.82 -23.88 6.06
CA GLY A 259 -3.95 -23.81 4.89
C GLY A 259 -3.76 -22.37 4.38
N LEU A 260 -2.66 -22.08 3.66
CA LEU A 260 -2.42 -20.74 3.09
C LEU A 260 -3.60 -20.23 2.23
N ASP A 261 -4.19 -21.11 1.42
CA ASP A 261 -5.28 -20.73 0.51
C ASP A 261 -6.60 -20.48 1.26
N GLU A 262 -6.88 -21.26 2.30
CA GLU A 262 -8.02 -21.05 3.21
C GLU A 262 -7.86 -19.75 4.01
N LEU A 263 -6.64 -19.49 4.51
CA LEU A 263 -6.28 -18.24 5.17
C LEU A 263 -6.47 -17.02 4.25
N ASP A 264 -6.08 -17.10 2.97
CA ASP A 264 -6.31 -16.04 1.96
C ASP A 264 -7.80 -15.78 1.78
N GLU A 265 -8.61 -16.82 1.67
CA GLU A 265 -10.06 -16.72 1.48
C GLU A 265 -10.75 -16.08 2.69
N GLU A 266 -10.45 -16.54 3.90
CA GLU A 266 -11.03 -16.01 5.14
C GLU A 266 -10.65 -14.54 5.37
N TRP A 267 -9.36 -14.23 5.25
CA TRP A 267 -8.83 -12.89 5.41
C TRP A 267 -9.44 -11.91 4.40
N ARG A 268 -9.50 -12.30 3.12
CA ARG A 268 -10.09 -11.45 2.07
C ARG A 268 -11.58 -11.30 2.24
N ALA A 269 -12.30 -12.37 2.60
CA ALA A 269 -13.73 -12.32 2.86
C ALA A 269 -14.07 -11.29 3.96
N ARG A 270 -13.23 -11.19 5.01
CA ARG A 270 -13.36 -10.15 6.05
C ARG A 270 -13.27 -8.74 5.49
N LEU A 271 -12.32 -8.48 4.59
CA LEU A 271 -12.16 -7.16 3.95
C LEU A 271 -13.30 -6.83 2.99
N THR A 272 -13.93 -7.84 2.39
CA THR A 272 -15.02 -7.66 1.43
C THR A 272 -16.43 -7.72 2.03
N LYS A 273 -16.58 -7.83 3.36
CA LYS A 273 -17.90 -7.97 4.04
C LYS A 273 -18.88 -6.79 3.83
N GLY A 274 -18.56 -5.79 3.00
CA GLY A 274 -19.46 -4.73 2.53
C GLY A 274 -19.76 -4.72 1.02
N VAL A 275 -19.13 -5.59 0.21
CA VAL A 275 -19.32 -5.65 -1.26
C VAL A 275 -19.49 -7.12 -1.68
N PRO A 276 -20.70 -7.59 -2.03
CA PRO A 276 -20.91 -8.98 -2.41
C PRO A 276 -20.00 -9.39 -3.57
N LEU A 277 -19.42 -10.60 -3.50
CA LEU A 277 -18.49 -11.17 -4.50
C LEU A 277 -19.02 -11.06 -5.95
N SER A 278 -20.34 -11.07 -6.15
CA SER A 278 -20.97 -10.87 -7.46
C SER A 278 -20.78 -9.48 -8.06
N LEU A 279 -20.60 -8.44 -7.24
CA LEU A 279 -20.33 -7.08 -7.71
C LEU A 279 -18.85 -6.88 -8.09
N TRP A 280 -17.94 -7.74 -7.65
CA TRP A 280 -16.53 -7.70 -8.08
C TRP A 280 -16.38 -7.97 -9.56
N ALA A 281 -17.23 -8.83 -10.13
CA ALA A 281 -17.29 -9.07 -11.57
C ALA A 281 -17.69 -7.81 -12.36
N LEU A 282 -18.36 -6.83 -11.74
CA LEU A 282 -18.72 -5.57 -12.39
C LEU A 282 -17.55 -4.58 -12.49
N PHE A 283 -16.49 -4.80 -11.71
CA PHE A 283 -15.26 -4.00 -11.77
C PHE A 283 -14.20 -4.62 -12.70
N ASP A 284 -14.54 -5.70 -13.41
CA ASP A 284 -13.76 -6.18 -14.55
C ASP A 284 -13.86 -5.18 -15.71
N GLU A 285 -12.74 -4.89 -16.37
CA GLU A 285 -12.67 -3.91 -17.47
C GLU A 285 -13.69 -4.21 -18.57
N ASN A 286 -13.91 -5.49 -18.89
CA ASN A 286 -14.83 -5.90 -19.97
C ASN A 286 -16.29 -5.62 -19.61
N VAL A 287 -16.66 -5.76 -18.33
CA VAL A 287 -18.03 -5.55 -17.86
C VAL A 287 -18.35 -4.06 -17.78
N LEU A 288 -17.39 -3.22 -17.39
CA LEU A 288 -17.54 -1.76 -17.41
C LEU A 288 -17.78 -1.23 -18.82
N PHE A 289 -17.00 -1.69 -19.81
CA PHE A 289 -17.24 -1.33 -21.22
C PHE A 289 -18.63 -1.79 -21.70
N GLY A 290 -19.07 -2.98 -21.29
CA GLY A 290 -20.42 -3.48 -21.58
C GLY A 290 -21.53 -2.59 -20.99
N LEU A 291 -21.40 -2.16 -19.74
CA LEU A 291 -22.36 -1.28 -19.07
C LEU A 291 -22.39 0.13 -19.69
N CYS A 292 -21.24 0.69 -20.05
CA CYS A 292 -21.17 1.96 -20.78
C CYS A 292 -21.87 1.87 -22.15
N GLY A 293 -21.65 0.77 -22.88
CA GLY A 293 -22.35 0.49 -24.14
C GLY A 293 -23.87 0.42 -23.96
N LEU A 294 -24.33 -0.28 -22.92
CA LEU A 294 -25.76 -0.39 -22.60
C LEU A 294 -26.38 0.96 -22.23
N ALA A 295 -25.70 1.78 -21.43
CA ALA A 295 -26.16 3.10 -21.05
C ALA A 295 -26.30 4.04 -22.27
N LEU A 296 -25.38 3.97 -23.24
CA LEU A 296 -25.49 4.72 -24.49
C LEU A 296 -26.68 4.27 -25.33
N ILE A 297 -26.95 2.96 -25.42
CA ILE A 297 -28.10 2.41 -26.14
C ILE A 297 -29.42 2.87 -25.48
N VAL A 298 -29.53 2.72 -24.16
CA VAL A 298 -30.72 3.12 -23.40
C VAL A 298 -30.93 4.63 -23.48
N GLY A 299 -29.88 5.43 -23.30
CA GLY A 299 -29.93 6.88 -23.45
C GLY A 299 -30.35 7.31 -24.87
N GLY A 300 -29.84 6.64 -25.90
CA GLY A 300 -30.24 6.84 -27.29
C GLY A 300 -31.72 6.51 -27.55
N LEU A 301 -32.22 5.40 -27.00
CA LEU A 301 -33.62 5.01 -27.09
C LEU A 301 -34.56 5.98 -26.35
N MET A 302 -34.18 6.42 -25.15
CA MET A 302 -34.92 7.40 -24.36
C MET A 302 -34.97 8.76 -25.08
N ARG A 303 -33.85 9.23 -25.62
CA ARG A 303 -33.77 10.46 -26.42
C ARG A 303 -34.62 10.37 -27.68
N ARG A 304 -34.61 9.21 -28.36
CA ARG A 304 -35.46 8.96 -29.53
C ARG A 304 -36.95 8.94 -29.19
N ARG A 305 -37.33 8.45 -28.01
CA ARG A 305 -38.72 8.52 -27.52
C ARG A 305 -39.13 9.95 -27.19
N GLN A 306 -38.28 10.72 -26.52
CA GLN A 306 -38.55 12.12 -26.20
C GLN A 306 -38.68 12.99 -27.45
N PHE A 307 -37.81 12.78 -28.45
CA PHE A 307 -37.88 13.51 -29.72
C PHE A 307 -39.17 13.22 -30.48
N ARG A 308 -39.62 11.95 -30.51
CA ARG A 308 -40.90 11.58 -31.13
C ARG A 308 -42.11 12.19 -30.43
N ARG A 309 -42.10 12.30 -29.10
CA ARG A 309 -43.19 12.98 -28.36
C ARG A 309 -43.28 14.47 -28.71
N ARG A 310 -42.14 15.16 -28.78
CA ARG A 310 -42.10 16.57 -29.18
C ARG A 310 -42.59 16.80 -30.61
N LEU A 311 -42.29 15.90 -31.54
CA LEU A 311 -42.80 16.02 -32.91
C LEU A 311 -44.33 15.95 -32.96
N VAL A 312 -44.94 15.06 -32.17
CA VAL A 312 -46.41 14.95 -32.10
C VAL A 312 -47.02 16.20 -31.45
N GLU A 313 -46.43 16.71 -30.37
CA GLU A 313 -46.87 17.97 -29.74
C GLU A 313 -46.80 19.16 -30.73
N MET A 314 -45.74 19.22 -31.54
CA MET A 314 -45.60 20.25 -32.58
C MET A 314 -46.64 20.10 -33.70
N GLU A 315 -46.97 18.88 -34.12
CA GLU A 315 -48.03 18.61 -35.10
C GLU A 315 -49.41 19.01 -34.55
N GLU A 316 -49.69 18.77 -33.27
CA GLU A 316 -50.93 19.18 -32.61
C GLU A 316 -51.03 20.71 -32.47
N GLU A 317 -49.92 21.38 -32.11
CA GLU A 317 -49.85 22.86 -32.07
C GLU A 317 -50.05 23.48 -33.46
N GLU A 318 -49.44 22.92 -34.51
CA GLU A 318 -49.65 23.37 -35.89
C GLU A 318 -51.12 23.20 -36.32
N GLN A 319 -51.75 22.05 -36.02
CA GLN A 319 -53.16 21.81 -36.32
C GLN A 319 -54.10 22.77 -35.56
N LEU A 320 -53.80 23.07 -34.29
CA LEU A 320 -54.56 24.05 -33.51
C LEU A 320 -54.41 25.46 -34.08
N LEU A 321 -53.19 25.86 -34.45
CA LEU A 321 -52.94 27.16 -35.08
C LEU A 321 -53.67 27.28 -36.43
N ASP A 322 -53.62 26.25 -37.28
CA ASP A 322 -54.35 26.22 -38.55
C ASP A 322 -55.88 26.27 -38.34
N SER A 323 -56.40 25.60 -37.31
CA SER A 323 -57.83 25.68 -36.94
C SER A 323 -58.25 27.09 -36.47
N LEU A 324 -57.40 27.77 -35.71
CA LEU A 324 -57.64 29.14 -35.25
C LEU A 324 -57.56 30.13 -36.41
N VAL A 325 -56.56 30.01 -37.29
CA VAL A 325 -56.40 30.85 -38.47
C VAL A 325 -57.57 30.67 -39.44
N SER A 326 -57.98 29.43 -39.71
CA SER A 326 -59.14 29.14 -40.56
C SER A 326 -60.46 29.61 -39.94
N GLY A 327 -60.64 29.51 -38.62
CA GLY A 327 -61.81 30.03 -37.91
C GLY A 327 -61.91 31.57 -37.92
N VAL A 328 -60.78 32.27 -37.78
CA VAL A 328 -60.72 33.74 -37.87
C VAL A 328 -60.94 34.23 -39.31
N MET A 329 -60.45 33.51 -40.31
CA MET A 329 -60.69 33.82 -41.73
C MET A 329 -62.14 33.51 -42.15
N GLY A 330 -62.76 32.47 -41.59
CA GLY A 330 -64.16 32.09 -41.86
C GLY A 330 -65.21 32.98 -41.18
N GLY A 331 -64.93 33.53 -40.00
CA GLY A 331 -65.84 34.40 -39.25
C GLY A 331 -65.95 35.84 -39.77
N ARG A 332 -65.09 36.24 -40.71
CA ARG A 332 -65.00 37.63 -41.19
C ARG A 332 -65.90 37.96 -42.40
N ASN A 333 -66.72 37.00 -42.84
CA ASN A 333 -67.59 37.13 -44.02
C ASN A 333 -69.10 37.14 -43.72
N GLY A 334 -69.53 37.25 -42.46
CA GLY A 334 -70.93 37.01 -42.05
C GLY A 334 -71.72 38.18 -41.45
N GLY A 335 -71.30 39.44 -41.61
CA GLY A 335 -71.99 40.55 -40.92
C GLY A 335 -71.85 41.92 -41.55
N SER A 336 -72.53 42.15 -42.68
CA SER A 336 -73.01 43.49 -43.08
C SER A 336 -74.06 43.43 -44.19
N GLU A 337 -75.30 43.07 -43.84
CA GLU A 337 -76.56 43.39 -44.54
C GLU A 337 -77.59 43.59 -43.41
N GLU A 338 -78.51 44.55 -43.39
CA GLU A 338 -78.92 45.65 -44.25
C GLU A 338 -79.78 46.54 -43.31
N ARG A 339 -79.84 47.85 -43.54
CA ARG A 339 -80.83 48.72 -42.91
C ARG A 339 -81.48 49.61 -43.93
#